data_AF-A0AAJ2X7H8-F1
#
_entry.id   AF-A0AAJ2X7H8-F1
#
_cell.length_a   1.000
_cell.length_b   1.000
_cell.length_c   1.000
_cell.angle_alpha   90.00
_cell.angle_beta   90.00
_cell.angle_gamma   90.00
#
_symmetry.space_group_name_H-M   'P 1'
#
loop_
_entity.id
_entity.type
_entity.pdbx_description
1 polymer ?
#
loop_
_entity_poly.entity_id
_entity_poly.type
_entity_poly.pdbx_seq_one_letter_code
_entity_poly.pdbx_strand_id
1 'polypeptide(L)'
;MSVQVDFATLEQAAASDDSLPKLLGITGLGDPDMFNATYPYSLTAVAEKLGYNTWHSADQLHDKIVRETGINVKSTDNQYHIKVKAGTKGEFRKYSEAFVDLLRKVKSREQYQITLKTKGGGH
;
A
#
# COMPACT_ATOMS: atom_id res chain seq x y z
N MET A 1 7.03 43.62 -14.32
CA MET A 1 5.56 43.40 -14.29
C MET A 1 5.28 42.05 -13.67
N SER A 2 4.32 42.02 -12.75
CA SER A 2 3.89 40.93 -11.88
C SER A 2 3.23 39.78 -12.64
N VAL A 3 3.73 38.55 -12.45
CA VAL A 3 2.99 37.33 -12.79
C VAL A 3 2.01 37.06 -11.64
N GLN A 4 0.76 37.45 -11.87
CA GLN A 4 -0.34 37.10 -10.98
C GLN A 4 -0.61 35.61 -11.14
N VAL A 5 -0.64 34.91 -10.01
CA VAL A 5 -1.04 33.51 -9.95
C VAL A 5 -2.57 33.51 -10.02
N ASP A 6 -3.10 33.15 -11.17
CA ASP A 6 -4.52 32.92 -11.36
C ASP A 6 -4.95 31.64 -10.62
N PHE A 7 -5.43 31.80 -9.40
CA PHE A 7 -6.06 30.76 -8.56
C PHE A 7 -7.43 30.30 -9.09
N ALA A 8 -7.79 30.60 -10.35
CA ALA A 8 -9.13 30.39 -10.90
C ALA A 8 -9.37 29.00 -11.52
N THR A 9 -8.33 28.17 -11.68
CA THR A 9 -8.47 26.86 -12.36
C THR A 9 -8.72 25.68 -11.40
N LEU A 10 -8.69 25.92 -10.08
CA LEU A 10 -8.85 24.86 -9.09
C LEU A 10 -10.32 24.54 -8.73
N GLU A 11 -11.26 25.44 -9.00
CA GLU A 11 -12.65 25.30 -8.52
C GLU A 11 -13.60 24.68 -9.54
N GLN A 12 -13.26 24.68 -10.84
CA GLN A 12 -14.17 24.18 -11.88
C GLN A 12 -14.16 22.65 -12.06
N ALA A 13 -13.31 21.94 -11.31
CA ALA A 13 -13.27 20.47 -11.26
C ALA A 13 -14.08 19.87 -10.09
N ALA A 14 -14.80 20.70 -9.32
CA ALA A 14 -15.59 20.26 -8.17
C ALA A 14 -17.10 20.14 -8.46
N ALA A 15 -17.58 20.55 -9.63
CA ALA A 15 -19.01 20.68 -9.94
C ALA A 15 -19.57 19.57 -10.86
N SER A 16 -19.05 18.36 -10.75
CA SER A 16 -19.63 17.16 -11.40
C SER A 16 -19.77 16.06 -10.37
N ASP A 17 -20.91 16.09 -9.68
CA ASP A 17 -21.37 15.23 -8.57
C ASP A 17 -21.42 13.70 -8.85
N ASP A 18 -20.92 13.23 -10.00
CA ASP A 18 -20.84 11.80 -10.34
C ASP A 18 -19.39 11.27 -10.45
N SER A 19 -18.38 12.12 -10.27
CA SER A 19 -16.95 11.74 -10.43
C SER A 19 -16.08 11.88 -9.17
N LEU A 20 -16.63 12.40 -8.07
CA LEU A 20 -15.93 12.46 -6.78
C LEU A 20 -15.63 11.09 -6.14
N PRO A 21 -16.46 10.04 -6.26
CA PRO A 21 -16.13 8.71 -5.73
C PRO A 21 -14.97 8.00 -6.47
N LYS A 22 -14.63 8.46 -7.68
CA LYS A 22 -13.49 7.97 -8.47
C LYS A 22 -12.18 8.68 -8.09
N LEU A 23 -12.25 9.97 -7.77
CA LEU A 23 -11.10 10.72 -7.24
C LEU A 23 -10.76 10.36 -5.79
N LEU A 24 -11.75 9.92 -5.00
CA LEU A 24 -11.58 9.52 -3.59
C LEU A 24 -11.15 8.06 -3.39
N GLY A 25 -10.82 7.31 -4.45
CA GLY A 25 -10.21 5.97 -4.33
C GLY A 25 -11.07 4.91 -3.63
N ILE A 26 -12.39 5.14 -3.51
CA ILE A 26 -13.32 4.25 -2.81
C ILE A 26 -14.17 3.38 -3.74
N THR A 27 -14.15 3.61 -5.05
CA THR A 27 -14.94 2.81 -6.01
C THR A 27 -14.01 2.19 -7.04
N GLY A 28 -13.43 1.05 -6.71
CA GLY A 28 -12.54 0.32 -7.63
C GLY A 28 -11.96 -0.95 -7.03
N LEU A 29 -12.68 -1.62 -6.13
CA LEU A 29 -12.26 -2.91 -5.59
C LEU A 29 -12.59 -4.08 -6.53
N GLY A 30 -13.06 -3.77 -7.74
CA GLY A 30 -13.29 -4.74 -8.82
C GLY A 30 -12.24 -4.66 -9.94
N ASP A 31 -11.39 -3.64 -9.96
CA ASP A 31 -10.48 -3.38 -11.07
C ASP A 31 -9.09 -3.99 -10.81
N PRO A 32 -8.72 -5.10 -11.49
CA PRO A 32 -7.41 -5.74 -11.32
C PRO A 32 -6.23 -4.78 -11.57
N ASP A 33 -6.43 -3.78 -12.41
CA ASP A 33 -5.46 -2.71 -12.69
C ASP A 33 -5.15 -1.85 -11.46
N MET A 34 -6.16 -1.53 -10.64
CA MET A 34 -5.97 -0.71 -9.44
C MET A 34 -5.22 -1.49 -8.35
N PHE A 35 -5.42 -2.81 -8.27
CA PHE A 35 -4.62 -3.69 -7.43
C PHE A 35 -3.15 -3.75 -7.88
N ASN A 36 -2.91 -3.82 -9.19
CA ASN A 36 -1.55 -3.84 -9.72
C ASN A 36 -0.84 -2.49 -9.55
N ALA A 37 -1.58 -1.38 -9.63
CA ALA A 37 -1.07 -0.03 -9.36
C ALA A 37 -0.76 0.19 -7.86
N THR A 38 -1.61 -0.33 -6.96
CA THR A 38 -1.44 -0.14 -5.51
C THR A 38 -0.41 -1.10 -4.91
N TYR A 39 -0.36 -2.34 -5.42
CA TYR A 39 0.55 -3.39 -4.97
C TYR A 39 1.40 -3.91 -6.15
N PRO A 40 2.29 -3.08 -6.72
CA PRO A 40 3.10 -3.48 -7.85
C PRO A 40 4.22 -4.46 -7.47
N TYR A 41 4.54 -4.58 -6.17
CA TYR A 41 5.73 -5.28 -5.71
C TYR A 41 5.43 -6.68 -5.14
N SER A 42 6.32 -7.62 -5.43
CA SER A 42 6.38 -8.93 -4.77
C SER A 42 7.34 -8.87 -3.58
N LEU A 43 7.30 -9.85 -2.67
CA LEU A 43 8.19 -9.87 -1.50
C LEU A 43 9.67 -9.83 -1.90
N THR A 44 10.02 -10.47 -3.03
CA THR A 44 11.37 -10.40 -3.60
C THR A 44 11.73 -8.98 -4.04
N ALA A 45 10.85 -8.29 -4.78
CA ALA A 45 11.07 -6.91 -5.22
C ALA A 45 11.21 -5.93 -4.04
N VAL A 46 10.43 -6.17 -2.97
CA VAL A 46 10.56 -5.44 -1.70
C VAL A 46 11.94 -5.66 -1.10
N ALA A 47 12.41 -6.91 -1.05
CA ALA A 47 13.75 -7.25 -0.56
C ALA A 47 14.84 -6.56 -1.39
N GLU A 48 14.73 -6.58 -2.72
CA GLU A 48 15.66 -5.93 -3.64
C GLU A 48 15.73 -4.42 -3.41
N LYS A 49 14.57 -3.74 -3.24
CA LYS A 49 14.53 -2.30 -2.89
C LYS A 49 15.19 -1.99 -1.55
N LEU A 50 15.21 -2.93 -0.62
CA LEU A 50 15.88 -2.80 0.67
C LEU A 50 17.38 -3.15 0.60
N GLY A 51 17.88 -3.61 -0.55
CA GLY A 51 19.25 -4.05 -0.76
C GLY A 51 19.50 -5.51 -0.39
N TYR A 52 18.46 -6.34 -0.31
CA TYR A 52 18.57 -7.78 -0.10
C TYR A 52 18.32 -8.54 -1.41
N ASN A 53 18.99 -9.67 -1.59
CA ASN A 53 18.80 -10.53 -2.77
C ASN A 53 17.70 -11.57 -2.58
N THR A 54 17.20 -11.75 -1.36
CA THR A 54 16.29 -12.84 -1.01
C THR A 54 15.09 -12.34 -0.24
N TRP A 55 13.90 -12.79 -0.64
CA TRP A 55 12.63 -12.51 0.04
C TRP A 55 12.64 -12.89 1.53
N HIS A 56 13.42 -13.89 1.92
CA HIS A 56 13.62 -14.31 3.32
C HIS A 56 14.09 -13.14 4.20
N SER A 57 14.98 -12.26 3.71
CA SER A 57 15.45 -11.12 4.49
C SER A 57 14.34 -10.11 4.78
N ALA A 58 13.47 -9.85 3.79
CA ALA A 58 12.29 -9.00 3.99
C ALA A 58 11.28 -9.66 4.94
N ASP A 59 11.13 -10.98 4.88
CA ASP A 59 10.29 -11.75 5.80
C ASP A 59 10.80 -11.67 7.24
N GLN A 60 12.11 -11.79 7.46
CA GLN A 60 12.72 -11.63 8.79
C GLN A 60 12.53 -10.22 9.35
N LEU A 61 12.64 -9.18 8.51
CA LEU A 61 12.34 -7.81 8.93
C LEU A 61 10.88 -7.66 9.32
N HIS A 62 9.97 -8.31 8.61
CA HIS A 62 8.57 -8.36 9.00
C HIS A 62 8.38 -9.10 10.33
N ASP A 63 8.98 -10.27 10.53
CA ASP A 63 8.89 -11.00 11.80
C ASP A 63 9.40 -10.14 12.97
N LYS A 64 10.46 -9.35 12.75
CA LYS A 64 10.96 -8.38 13.71
C LYS A 64 9.89 -7.33 14.07
N ILE A 65 9.16 -6.80 13.08
CA ILE A 65 8.02 -5.89 13.34
C ILE A 65 6.97 -6.57 14.20
N VAL A 66 6.60 -7.82 13.89
CA VAL A 66 5.60 -8.57 14.66
C VAL A 66 6.07 -8.79 16.09
N ARG A 67 7.36 -9.07 16.30
CA ARG A 67 7.95 -9.22 17.64
C ARG A 67 8.00 -7.90 18.42
N GLU A 68 8.29 -6.79 17.74
CA GLU A 68 8.41 -5.47 18.36
C GLU A 68 7.05 -4.84 18.68
N THR A 69 6.06 -5.01 17.78
CA THR A 69 4.76 -4.34 17.87
C THR A 69 3.59 -5.26 18.20
N GLY A 70 3.76 -6.58 18.02
CA GLY A 70 2.66 -7.55 18.06
C GLY A 70 1.78 -7.56 16.81
N ILE A 71 2.07 -6.72 15.80
CA ILE A 71 1.18 -6.48 14.67
C ILE A 71 1.65 -7.24 13.42
N ASN A 72 0.83 -8.17 12.94
CA ASN A 72 1.11 -8.96 11.74
C ASN A 72 0.38 -8.39 10.50
N VAL A 73 1.07 -7.51 9.76
CA VAL A 73 0.55 -6.90 8.53
C VAL A 73 0.46 -7.88 7.35
N LYS A 74 1.07 -9.06 7.43
CA LYS A 74 0.96 -10.09 6.38
C LYS A 74 -0.19 -11.07 6.59
N SER A 75 -0.81 -11.07 7.77
CA SER A 75 -1.88 -12.03 8.10
C SER A 75 -3.25 -11.62 7.57
N THR A 76 -3.44 -10.34 7.25
CA THR A 76 -4.71 -9.78 6.77
C THR A 76 -4.49 -8.96 5.52
N ASP A 77 -5.51 -8.85 4.68
CA ASP A 77 -5.49 -7.95 3.54
C ASP A 77 -5.62 -6.49 4.03
N ASN A 78 -4.57 -5.70 3.80
CA ASN A 78 -4.47 -4.31 4.25
C ASN A 78 -3.62 -3.48 3.27
N GLN A 79 -3.44 -2.19 3.57
CA GLN A 79 -2.70 -1.27 2.71
C GLN A 79 -1.24 -1.66 2.44
N TYR A 80 -0.64 -2.53 3.26
CA TYR A 80 0.73 -3.00 3.10
C TYR A 80 0.81 -4.30 2.31
N HIS A 81 -0.15 -5.20 2.52
CA HIS A 81 -0.16 -6.55 1.96
C HIS A 81 -1.55 -6.95 1.48
N ILE A 82 -1.61 -7.54 0.30
CA ILE A 82 -2.82 -8.21 -0.19
C ILE A 82 -2.51 -9.61 -0.70
N LYS A 83 -3.43 -10.51 -0.42
CA LYS A 83 -3.42 -11.89 -0.90
C LYS A 83 -4.38 -12.03 -2.07
N VAL A 84 -3.81 -12.08 -3.28
CA VAL A 84 -4.59 -12.27 -4.51
C VAL A 84 -4.62 -13.76 -4.84
N LYS A 85 -5.82 -14.35 -4.88
CA LYS A 85 -6.02 -15.70 -5.41
C LYS A 85 -6.00 -15.65 -6.92
N ALA A 86 -5.08 -16.38 -7.55
CA ALA A 86 -5.00 -16.56 -8.99
C ALA A 86 -5.31 -18.02 -9.34
N GLY A 87 -6.51 -18.23 -9.88
CA GLY A 87 -7.00 -19.54 -10.28
C GLY A 87 -7.27 -20.49 -9.11
N THR A 88 -7.37 -21.79 -9.43
CA THR A 88 -7.83 -22.84 -8.50
C THR A 88 -6.81 -23.20 -7.40
N LYS A 89 -5.52 -22.90 -7.59
CA LYS A 89 -4.44 -23.28 -6.65
C LYS A 89 -3.33 -22.24 -6.43
N GLY A 90 -3.33 -21.11 -7.15
CA GLY A 90 -2.31 -20.08 -6.99
C GLY A 90 -2.73 -19.01 -5.99
N GLU A 91 -1.94 -18.78 -4.94
CA GLU A 91 -2.04 -17.56 -4.12
C GLU A 91 -0.80 -16.69 -4.36
N PHE A 92 -1.00 -15.46 -4.81
CA PHE A 92 0.07 -14.49 -4.95
C PHE A 92 -0.06 -13.43 -3.87
N ARG A 93 1.08 -13.10 -3.27
CA ARG A 93 1.17 -12.09 -2.22
C ARG A 93 1.82 -10.86 -2.83
N LYS A 94 1.05 -9.78 -2.93
CA LYS A 94 1.54 -8.50 -3.39
C LYS A 94 1.67 -7.52 -2.23
N TYR A 95 2.56 -6.56 -2.43
CA TYR A 95 2.96 -5.59 -1.44
C TYR A 95 2.97 -4.21 -2.08
N SER A 96 2.58 -3.22 -1.29
CA SER A 96 2.59 -1.82 -1.71
C SER A 96 3.92 -1.18 -1.39
N GLU A 97 4.12 0.03 -1.90
CA GLU A 97 5.30 0.84 -1.54
C GLU A 97 5.35 1.15 -0.04
N ALA A 98 4.19 1.29 0.62
CA ALA A 98 4.12 1.52 2.06
C ALA A 98 4.76 0.38 2.88
N PHE A 99 4.70 -0.86 2.39
CA PHE A 99 5.36 -1.99 3.05
C PHE A 99 6.89 -1.93 2.91
N VAL A 100 7.37 -1.50 1.74
CA VAL A 100 8.81 -1.26 1.51
C VAL A 100 9.31 -0.19 2.46
N ASP A 101 8.60 0.93 2.56
CA ASP A 101 8.97 2.04 3.45
C ASP A 101 8.97 1.61 4.93
N LEU A 102 7.97 0.83 5.35
CA LEU A 102 7.89 0.27 6.70
C LEU A 102 9.14 -0.59 7.01
N LEU A 103 9.46 -1.55 6.15
CA LEU A 103 10.64 -2.41 6.35
C LEU A 103 11.95 -1.62 6.27
N ARG A 104 12.01 -0.58 5.45
CA ARG A 104 13.16 0.32 5.35
C ARG A 104 13.39 1.04 6.68
N LYS A 105 12.34 1.60 7.29
CA LYS A 105 12.42 2.24 8.61
C LYS A 105 12.86 1.26 9.69
N VAL A 106 12.33 0.05 9.67
CA VAL A 106 12.72 -1.02 10.62
C VAL A 106 14.19 -1.40 10.46
N LYS A 107 14.68 -1.49 9.22
CA LYS A 107 16.10 -1.72 8.89
C LYS A 107 16.98 -0.56 9.39
N SER A 108 16.55 0.68 9.17
CA SER A 108 17.24 1.88 9.66
C SER A 108 17.14 2.10 11.17
N ARG A 109 16.32 1.29 11.89
CA ARG A 109 15.95 1.50 13.29
C ARG A 109 15.31 2.88 13.54
N GLU A 110 14.61 3.39 12.54
CA GLU A 110 13.84 4.62 12.64
C GLU A 110 12.49 4.35 13.30
N GLN A 111 11.87 5.40 13.86
CA GLN A 111 10.51 5.28 14.36
C GLN A 111 9.55 5.03 13.20
N TYR A 112 8.79 3.95 13.29
CA TYR A 112 7.77 3.58 12.32
C TYR A 112 6.42 3.43 13.01
N GLN A 113 5.36 3.82 12.30
CA GLN A 113 3.99 3.65 12.77
C GLN A 113 3.27 2.70 11.82
N ILE A 114 2.76 1.60 12.38
CA ILE A 114 1.93 0.66 11.63
C ILE A 114 0.50 1.15 11.73
N THR A 115 -0.07 1.56 10.60
CA THR A 115 -1.48 1.92 10.54
C THR A 115 -2.22 0.76 9.89
N LEU A 116 -2.81 -0.13 10.68
CA LEU A 116 -3.75 -1.10 10.12
C LEU A 116 -5.11 -0.41 9.95
N LYS A 117 -5.35 0.17 8.76
CA LYS A 117 -6.71 0.49 8.35
C LYS A 117 -7.39 -0.83 7.98
N THR A 118 -7.86 -1.58 8.98
CA THR A 118 -8.77 -2.69 8.72
C THR A 118 -10.04 -2.10 8.14
N LYS A 119 -10.55 -2.66 7.04
CA LYS A 119 -11.92 -2.33 6.64
C LYS A 119 -12.83 -2.87 7.74
N GLY A 120 -13.34 -1.95 8.56
CA GLY A 120 -14.44 -2.24 9.46
C GLY A 120 -15.54 -2.91 8.66
N GLY A 121 -15.96 -4.09 9.11
CA GLY A 121 -17.13 -4.76 8.58
C GLY A 121 -18.31 -3.80 8.65
N GLY A 122 -18.86 -3.48 7.49
CA GLY A 122 -20.21 -2.94 7.42
C GLY A 122 -21.14 -3.99 8.02
N HIS A 123 -21.81 -3.57 9.10
CA HIS A 123 -22.91 -4.26 9.76
C HIS A 123 -24.10 -4.37 8.80
#